data_AF-A0A8T0BFK6-F1
#
_entry.id   AF-A0A8T0BFK6-F1
#
_cell.length_a   1.000
_cell.length_b   1.000
_cell.length_c   1.000
_cell.angle_alpha   90.00
_cell.angle_beta   90.00
_cell.angle_gamma   90.00
#
_symmetry.space_group_name_H-M   'P 1'
#
loop_
_entity.id
_entity.type
_entity.pdbx_description
1 polymer ?
#
loop_
_entity_poly.entity_id
_entity_poly.type
_entity_poly.pdbx_seq_one_letter_code
_entity_poly.pdbx_strand_id
1 'polypeptide(L)'
;IHGHFQDSGDTRCMWQGIQAITNYKTTSPACDRDASLPDALNDFYARFKVQNNVVVRKTIPPHTDQVLCLTTAEVRKTLCRVNPWKSAGPDNIPGRVLRECAEQLADVLTDIFNISLSSATVPT
;
A
#
# COMPACT_ATOMS: atom_id res chain seq x y z
N ILE A 1 -5.43 15.20 30.16
CA ILE A 1 -4.73 14.40 29.12
C ILE A 1 -3.41 13.80 29.60
N HIS A 2 -2.51 14.55 30.25
CA HIS A 2 -1.14 14.09 30.55
C HIS A 2 -1.06 12.86 31.49
N GLY A 3 -2.05 12.65 32.36
CA GLY A 3 -2.10 11.47 33.25
C GLY A 3 -2.56 10.16 32.59
N HIS A 4 -3.16 10.20 31.39
CA HIS A 4 -3.66 8.98 30.72
C HIS A 4 -2.59 8.21 29.96
N PHE A 5 -1.46 8.84 29.65
CA PHE A 5 -0.39 8.28 28.81
C PHE A 5 0.89 8.02 29.61
N GLN A 6 0.75 7.78 30.90
CA GLN A 6 1.86 7.30 31.73
C GLN A 6 2.03 5.80 31.50
N ASP A 7 3.29 5.35 31.45
CA ASP A 7 3.67 3.97 31.14
C ASP A 7 3.44 3.04 32.36
N SER A 8 2.19 2.97 32.82
CA SER A 8 1.77 2.27 34.04
C SER A 8 1.18 0.88 33.76
N GLY A 9 1.10 0.46 32.49
CA GLY A 9 0.47 -0.79 32.06
C GLY A 9 -1.06 -0.78 32.09
N ASP A 10 -1.69 0.32 32.53
CA ASP A 10 -3.15 0.46 32.53
C ASP A 10 -3.68 0.86 31.15
N THR A 11 -3.93 -0.17 30.34
CA THR A 11 -4.51 -0.01 28.99
C THR A 11 -5.87 0.70 29.01
N ARG A 12 -6.66 0.62 30.08
CA ARG A 12 -7.96 1.31 30.18
C ARG A 12 -7.76 2.82 30.31
N CYS A 13 -6.80 3.26 31.12
CA CYS A 13 -6.43 4.68 31.23
C CYS A 13 -5.91 5.22 29.89
N MET A 14 -5.09 4.44 29.16
CA MET A 14 -4.64 4.83 27.82
C MET A 14 -5.80 4.99 26.84
N TRP A 15 -6.75 4.03 26.83
CA TRP A 15 -7.94 4.12 25.99
C TRP A 15 -8.82 5.32 26.33
N GLN A 16 -8.95 5.69 27.60
CA GLN A 16 -9.63 6.92 28.01
C GLN A 16 -8.91 8.18 27.51
N GLY A 17 -7.57 8.17 27.52
CA GLY A 17 -6.77 9.24 26.92
C GLY A 17 -7.02 9.38 25.42
N ILE A 18 -7.05 8.27 24.68
CA ILE A 18 -7.37 8.25 23.25
C ILE A 18 -8.78 8.77 23.01
N GLN A 19 -9.76 8.36 23.81
CA GLN A 19 -11.13 8.87 23.72
C GLN A 19 -11.21 10.38 23.90
N ALA A 20 -10.47 10.92 24.87
CA ALA A 20 -10.47 12.35 25.18
C ALA A 20 -9.86 13.22 24.06
N ILE A 21 -8.84 12.73 23.35
CA ILE A 21 -8.21 13.49 22.24
C ILE A 21 -8.96 13.32 20.91
N THR A 22 -9.65 12.20 20.72
CA THR A 22 -10.35 11.88 19.46
C THR A 22 -11.83 12.23 19.46
N ASN A 23 -12.40 12.60 20.62
CA ASN A 23 -13.86 12.67 20.80
C ASN A 23 -14.58 11.37 20.39
N TYR A 24 -13.92 10.21 20.57
CA TYR A 24 -14.51 8.92 20.23
C TYR A 24 -15.62 8.57 21.23
N LYS A 25 -16.84 8.36 20.71
CA LYS A 25 -18.11 8.11 21.44
C LYS A 25 -18.71 9.31 22.18
N THR A 26 -18.17 10.52 22.09
CA THR A 26 -18.90 11.70 22.55
C THR A 26 -19.99 12.05 21.53
N THR A 27 -21.20 12.34 22.01
CA THR A 27 -22.26 12.89 21.17
C THR A 27 -21.71 14.16 20.53
N SER A 28 -21.49 14.14 19.22
CA SER A 28 -20.99 15.31 18.51
C SER A 28 -21.93 16.48 18.81
N PRO A 29 -21.42 17.65 19.26
CA PRO A 29 -22.24 18.86 19.28
C PRO A 29 -22.78 19.07 17.87
N ALA A 30 -24.01 19.59 17.77
CA ALA A 30 -24.66 19.86 16.48
C ALA A 30 -23.66 20.58 15.58
N CYS A 31 -23.18 19.86 14.57
CA CYS A 31 -22.15 20.36 13.67
C CYS A 31 -22.79 21.52 12.91
N ASP A 32 -22.21 22.71 13.01
CA ASP A 32 -22.55 23.80 12.11
C ASP A 32 -22.16 23.30 10.72
N ARG A 33 -23.15 22.79 9.97
CA ARG A 33 -22.95 22.14 8.68
C ARG A 33 -22.69 23.21 7.64
N ASP A 34 -21.52 23.81 7.72
CA ASP A 34 -21.00 24.61 6.63
C ASP A 34 -20.81 23.67 5.43
N ALA A 35 -21.73 23.78 4.47
CA ALA A 35 -21.72 22.99 3.26
C ALA A 35 -20.47 23.25 2.40
N SER A 36 -19.74 24.35 2.65
CA SER A 36 -18.49 24.70 1.96
C SER A 36 -17.25 24.08 2.61
N LEU A 37 -17.33 23.53 3.82
CA LEU A 37 -16.19 22.92 4.51
C LEU A 37 -15.53 21.78 3.72
N PRO A 38 -16.27 20.84 3.09
CA PRO A 38 -15.67 19.80 2.26
C PRO A 38 -14.89 20.38 1.08
N ASP A 39 -15.42 21.42 0.44
CA ASP A 39 -14.77 22.09 -0.70
C ASP A 39 -13.49 22.81 -0.24
N ALA A 40 -13.54 23.54 0.87
CA ALA A 40 -12.37 24.21 1.45
C ALA A 40 -11.25 23.23 1.85
N LEU A 41 -11.60 22.06 2.39
CA LEU A 41 -10.64 21.00 2.69
C LEU A 41 -10.05 20.41 1.41
N ASN A 42 -10.90 20.15 0.41
CA ASN A 42 -10.45 19.61 -0.87
C ASN A 42 -9.46 20.58 -1.54
N ASP A 43 -9.75 21.88 -1.57
CA ASP A 43 -8.85 22.91 -2.09
C ASP A 43 -7.53 22.97 -1.30
N PHE A 44 -7.60 22.92 0.03
CA PHE A 44 -6.43 22.96 0.89
C PHE A 44 -5.49 21.76 0.68
N TYR A 45 -6.01 20.55 0.48
CA TYR A 45 -5.19 19.36 0.24
C TYR A 45 -4.80 19.20 -1.22
N ALA A 46 -5.61 19.68 -2.17
CA ALA A 46 -5.32 19.64 -3.59
C ALA A 46 -4.24 20.66 -4.02
N ARG A 47 -3.94 21.69 -3.21
CA ARG A 47 -2.88 22.68 -3.51
C ARG A 47 -1.51 22.08 -3.82
N PHE A 48 -1.20 20.90 -3.28
CA PHE A 48 0.05 20.18 -3.54
C PHE A 48 0.07 19.46 -4.90
N LYS A 49 -1.08 19.29 -5.56
CA LYS A 49 -1.15 18.73 -6.91
C LYS A 49 -0.85 19.80 -7.98
N VAL A 50 -1.27 21.04 -7.76
CA VAL A 50 -1.06 22.15 -8.69
C VAL A 50 0.43 22.53 -8.80
N GLN A 51 1.19 22.38 -7.71
CA GLN A 51 2.64 22.64 -7.68
C GLN A 51 3.52 21.41 -7.98
N ASN A 52 2.94 20.25 -8.31
CA ASN A 52 3.70 19.07 -8.72
C ASN A 52 3.98 19.11 -10.24
N ASN A 53 4.51 20.24 -10.74
CA ASN A 53 5.14 20.30 -12.06
C ASN A 53 6.53 19.66 -12.06
N VAL A 54 6.98 19.19 -10.90
CA VAL A 54 8.18 18.38 -10.77
C VAL A 54 7.91 17.11 -11.56
N VAL A 55 8.45 17.05 -12.78
CA VAL A 55 8.67 15.79 -13.48
C VAL A 55 9.22 14.85 -12.42
N VAL A 56 8.49 13.76 -12.13
CA VAL A 56 8.97 12.69 -11.27
C VAL A 56 10.20 12.14 -11.97
N ARG A 57 11.34 12.76 -11.72
CA ARG A 57 12.64 12.25 -12.12
C ARG A 57 12.79 11.05 -11.21
N LYS A 58 12.51 9.86 -11.75
CA LYS A 58 13.15 8.65 -11.23
C LYS A 58 14.62 9.00 -11.15
N THR A 59 15.13 9.23 -9.95
CA THR A 59 16.56 9.27 -9.70
C THR A 59 17.04 7.92 -10.21
N ILE A 60 17.74 7.93 -11.34
CA ILE A 60 18.47 6.76 -11.81
C ILE A 60 19.44 6.47 -10.67
N PRO A 61 19.27 5.35 -9.94
CA PRO A 61 20.21 4.99 -8.91
C PRO A 61 21.60 4.95 -9.57
N PRO A 62 22.68 5.36 -8.88
CA PRO A 62 24.02 5.09 -9.38
C PRO A 62 24.10 3.61 -9.75
N HIS A 63 24.72 3.32 -10.90
CA HIS A 63 24.98 1.98 -11.41
C HIS A 63 25.91 1.24 -10.42
N THR A 64 25.34 0.81 -9.30
CA THR A 64 25.93 -0.26 -8.51
C THR A 64 25.50 -1.52 -9.24
N ASP A 65 26.45 -2.16 -9.92
CA ASP A 65 26.27 -3.26 -10.87
C ASP A 65 25.68 -4.54 -10.24
N GLN A 66 24.46 -4.45 -9.72
CA GLN A 66 23.61 -5.59 -9.42
C GLN A 66 22.29 -5.37 -10.13
N VAL A 67 22.22 -5.82 -11.37
CA VAL A 67 20.95 -5.98 -12.09
C VAL A 67 20.09 -6.89 -11.21
N LEU A 68 18.96 -6.38 -10.72
CA LEU A 68 18.03 -7.17 -9.93
C LEU A 68 17.49 -8.29 -10.82
N CYS A 69 17.90 -9.53 -10.51
CA CYS A 69 17.57 -10.71 -11.28
C CYS A 69 16.89 -11.70 -10.35
N LEU A 70 15.69 -12.12 -10.73
CA LEU A 70 14.91 -13.13 -10.02
C LEU A 70 15.26 -14.51 -10.56
N THR A 71 15.32 -15.48 -9.66
CA THR A 71 15.45 -16.90 -10.03
C THR A 71 14.08 -17.55 -10.15
N THR A 72 13.95 -18.56 -11.02
CA THR A 72 12.73 -19.38 -11.13
C THR A 72 12.29 -19.93 -9.77
N ALA A 73 13.23 -20.37 -8.94
CA ALA A 73 12.94 -20.92 -7.62
C ALA A 73 12.24 -19.91 -6.70
N GLU A 74 12.64 -18.64 -6.74
CA GLU A 74 12.03 -17.56 -5.94
C GLU A 74 10.64 -17.21 -6.44
N VAL A 75 10.46 -17.12 -7.77
CA VAL A 75 9.15 -16.86 -8.39
C VAL A 75 8.19 -17.99 -8.06
N ARG A 76 8.60 -19.25 -8.26
CA ARG A 76 7.82 -20.43 -7.91
C ARG A 76 7.43 -20.45 -6.43
N LYS A 77 8.39 -20.23 -5.52
CA LYS A 77 8.12 -20.20 -4.07
C LYS A 77 7.10 -19.13 -3.72
N THR A 78 7.13 -18.00 -4.43
CA THR A 78 6.18 -16.91 -4.26
C THR A 78 4.79 -17.28 -4.76
N LEU A 79 4.68 -17.90 -5.94
CA LEU A 79 3.41 -18.44 -6.47
C LEU A 79 2.79 -19.48 -5.53
N CYS A 80 3.61 -20.40 -5.00
CA CYS A 80 3.16 -21.41 -4.03
C CYS A 80 2.61 -20.82 -2.73
N ARG A 81 3.01 -19.60 -2.37
CA ARG A 81 2.60 -18.89 -1.15
C ARG A 81 1.36 -18.02 -1.36
N VAL A 82 0.85 -17.91 -2.59
CA VAL A 82 -0.40 -17.20 -2.87
C VAL A 82 -1.53 -17.82 -2.05
N ASN A 83 -2.30 -16.97 -1.37
CA ASN A 83 -3.47 -17.42 -0.62
C ASN A 83 -4.61 -17.75 -1.60
N PRO A 84 -5.02 -19.03 -1.74
CA PRO A 84 -6.03 -19.44 -2.71
C PRO A 84 -7.44 -18.95 -2.36
N TRP A 85 -7.66 -18.45 -1.14
CA TRP A 85 -8.96 -18.00 -0.63
C TRP A 85 -9.19 -16.49 -0.77
N LYS A 86 -8.24 -15.76 -1.37
CA LYS A 86 -8.44 -14.34 -1.71
C LYS A 86 -9.25 -14.21 -3.00
N SER A 87 -10.01 -13.12 -3.09
CA SER A 87 -10.73 -12.75 -4.31
C SER A 87 -9.79 -12.63 -5.50
N ALA A 88 -10.29 -12.95 -6.68
CA ALA A 88 -9.56 -12.79 -7.93
C ALA A 88 -9.20 -11.32 -8.19
N GLY A 89 -8.11 -11.11 -8.94
CA GLY A 89 -7.72 -9.79 -9.42
C GLY A 89 -8.66 -9.25 -10.50
N PRO A 90 -8.35 -8.08 -11.10
CA PRO A 90 -9.10 -7.52 -12.23
C PRO A 90 -9.01 -8.38 -13.50
N ASP A 91 -8.04 -9.29 -13.55
CA ASP A 91 -7.88 -10.35 -14.54
C ASP A 91 -8.87 -11.52 -14.36
N ASN A 92 -9.63 -11.52 -13.26
CA ASN A 92 -10.53 -12.58 -12.86
C ASN A 92 -9.82 -13.95 -12.70
N ILE A 93 -8.52 -13.95 -12.39
CA ILE A 93 -7.74 -15.18 -12.13
C ILE A 93 -7.74 -15.46 -10.63
N PRO A 94 -8.30 -16.60 -10.17
CA PRO A 94 -8.26 -16.96 -8.75
C PRO A 94 -6.83 -17.28 -8.31
N GLY A 95 -6.47 -16.90 -7.07
CA GLY A 95 -5.16 -17.22 -6.50
C GLY A 95 -4.87 -18.73 -6.42
N ARG A 96 -5.92 -19.57 -6.40
CA ARG A 96 -5.79 -21.04 -6.51
C ARG A 96 -5.10 -21.47 -7.80
N VAL A 97 -5.46 -20.86 -8.94
CA VAL A 97 -4.88 -21.20 -10.25
C VAL A 97 -3.38 -20.87 -10.26
N LEU A 98 -3.01 -19.69 -9.76
CA LEU A 98 -1.60 -19.29 -9.65
C LEU A 98 -0.77 -20.27 -8.80
N ARG A 99 -1.36 -20.80 -7.73
CA ARG A 99 -0.70 -21.76 -6.84
C ARG A 99 -0.61 -23.16 -7.44
N GLU A 100 -1.65 -23.65 -8.09
CA GLU A 100 -1.69 -24.97 -8.72
C GLU A 100 -0.83 -25.03 -9.99
N CYS A 101 -0.77 -23.92 -10.75
CA CYS A 101 0.05 -23.80 -11.96
C CYS A 101 1.46 -23.23 -11.68
N ALA A 102 1.92 -23.23 -10.43
CA ALA A 102 3.17 -22.57 -10.05
C ALA A 102 4.40 -23.14 -10.79
N GLU A 103 4.45 -24.45 -11.05
CA GLU A 103 5.56 -25.07 -11.78
C GLU A 103 5.56 -24.65 -13.25
N GLN A 104 4.39 -24.58 -13.89
CA GLN A 104 4.25 -24.24 -15.32
C GLN A 104 4.47 -22.73 -15.55
N LEU A 105 4.08 -21.88 -14.61
CA LEU A 105 4.15 -20.43 -14.74
C LEU A 105 5.49 -19.84 -14.29
N ALA A 106 6.26 -20.55 -13.46
CA ALA A 106 7.46 -19.97 -12.84
C ALA A 106 8.50 -19.49 -13.86
N ASP A 107 8.82 -20.31 -14.88
CA ASP A 107 9.83 -19.95 -15.87
C ASP A 107 9.40 -18.74 -16.71
N VAL A 108 8.22 -18.78 -17.30
CA VAL A 108 7.70 -17.69 -18.16
C VAL A 108 7.57 -16.38 -17.38
N LEU A 109 7.07 -16.43 -16.14
CA LEU A 109 6.96 -15.23 -15.30
C LEU A 109 8.32 -14.70 -14.89
N THR A 110 9.31 -15.57 -14.67
CA THR A 110 10.68 -15.16 -14.37
C THR A 110 11.28 -14.38 -15.53
N ASP A 111 11.11 -14.86 -16.76
CA ASP A 111 11.58 -14.17 -17.96
C ASP A 111 10.91 -12.79 -18.10
N ILE A 112 9.58 -12.73 -17.97
CA ILE A 112 8.83 -11.46 -18.04
C ILE A 112 9.31 -10.49 -16.96
N PHE A 113 9.49 -10.94 -15.72
CA PHE A 113 9.93 -10.07 -14.63
C PHE A 113 11.36 -9.58 -14.85
N ASN A 114 12.29 -10.43 -15.27
CA ASN A 114 13.68 -10.02 -15.50
C ASN A 114 13.83 -9.10 -16.72
N ILE A 115 13.03 -9.31 -17.78
CA ILE A 115 12.94 -8.35 -18.89
C ILE A 115 12.37 -7.02 -18.37
N SER A 116 11.32 -7.05 -17.56
CA SER A 116 10.72 -5.82 -17.02
C SER A 116 11.67 -5.06 -16.11
N LEU A 117 12.45 -5.77 -15.28
CA LEU A 117 13.43 -5.20 -14.36
C LEU A 117 14.61 -4.57 -15.10
N SER A 118 15.06 -5.18 -16.20
CA SER A 118 16.17 -4.65 -17.01
C SER A 118 15.76 -3.49 -17.92
N SER A 119 14.55 -3.53 -18.49
CA SER A 119 14.03 -2.51 -19.41
C SER A 119 13.24 -1.39 -18.74
N ALA A 120 12.84 -1.57 -17.47
CA ALA A 120 11.92 -0.71 -16.74
C ALA A 120 10.55 -0.48 -17.44
N THR A 121 10.15 -1.40 -18.32
CA THR A 121 8.87 -1.41 -19.04
C THR A 121 8.19 -2.78 -18.91
N VAL A 122 6.88 -2.85 -19.16
CA VAL A 122 6.17 -4.13 -19.19
C VAL A 122 6.22 -4.68 -20.62
N PRO A 123 6.69 -5.93 -20.83
CA PRO A 123 6.66 -6.59 -22.14
C PRO A 123 5.24 -6.63 -22.70
N THR A 124 5.11 -6.39 -24.01
CA THR A 124 3.82 -6.33 -24.72
C THR A 124 3.53 -7.63 -25.47
#